data_AF-A0A220SCG9-F1
#
_entry.id   AF-A0A220SCG9-F1
#
_cell.length_a   1.000
_cell.length_b   1.000
_cell.length_c   1.000
_cell.angle_alpha   90.00
_cell.angle_beta   90.00
_cell.angle_gamma   90.00
#
_symmetry.space_group_name_H-M   'P 1'
#
loop_
_entity.id
_entity.type
_entity.pdbx_description
1 polymer ?
#
loop_
_entity_poly.entity_id
_entity_poly.type
_entity_poly.pdbx_seq_one_letter_code
_entity_poly.pdbx_strand_id
1 'polypeptide(L)'
;METRLQHTNNLRYDEVYISDLRLLKQIFMQKKDSKIVNEDFGLPFLLAKKKDLIIAFACLVICPDNKIDFMIYGSKDLNAEEQEDFRAYVEEHCKKNSSANYYDPEQLKSTISRLINWING
;
A
#
# COMPACT_ATOMS: atom_id res chain seq x y z
N MET A 1 27.08 -29.84 6.15
CA MET A 1 25.61 -29.92 5.96
C MET A 1 25.01 -28.80 6.79
N GLU A 2 24.72 -27.67 6.14
CA GLU A 2 24.05 -26.54 6.77
C GLU A 2 22.65 -26.48 6.18
N THR A 3 21.65 -26.91 6.95
CA THR A 3 20.25 -26.70 6.62
C THR A 3 19.98 -25.21 6.74
N ARG A 4 20.16 -24.48 5.64
CA ARG A 4 19.58 -23.14 5.49
C ARG A 4 18.08 -23.31 5.68
N LEU A 5 17.60 -22.92 6.85
CA LEU A 5 16.19 -22.73 7.13
C LEU A 5 15.65 -21.90 5.96
N GLN A 6 14.89 -22.55 5.08
CA GLN A 6 14.08 -21.85 4.11
C GLN A 6 13.13 -21.03 4.98
N HIS A 7 13.41 -19.73 5.14
CA HIS A 7 12.43 -18.76 5.57
C HIS A 7 11.31 -18.92 4.56
N THR A 8 10.33 -19.75 4.90
CA THR A 8 9.08 -19.81 4.18
C THR A 8 8.47 -18.45 4.46
N ASN A 9 8.72 -17.51 3.54
CA ASN A 9 8.20 -16.17 3.61
C ASN A 9 6.68 -16.33 3.54
N ASN A 10 6.02 -16.40 4.70
CA ASN A 10 4.59 -16.66 4.83
C ASN A 10 3.76 -15.40 4.49
N LEU A 11 4.33 -14.52 3.66
CA LEU A 11 3.71 -13.33 3.15
C LEU A 11 2.78 -13.70 2.02
N ARG A 12 1.54 -13.23 2.14
CA ARG A 12 0.53 -13.31 1.09
C ARG A 12 0.26 -11.90 0.60
N TYR A 13 0.21 -11.74 -0.71
CA TYR A 13 -0.12 -10.48 -1.36
C TYR A 13 -1.55 -10.54 -1.89
N ASP A 14 -2.31 -9.48 -1.66
CA ASP A 14 -3.71 -9.38 -2.05
C ASP A 14 -4.05 -7.95 -2.49
N GLU A 15 -5.13 -7.82 -3.25
CA GLU A 15 -5.70 -6.52 -3.61
C GLU A 15 -6.43 -5.90 -2.42
N VAL A 16 -6.43 -4.58 -2.35
CA VAL A 16 -7.16 -3.86 -1.29
C VAL A 16 -8.66 -3.85 -1.60
N TYR A 17 -9.47 -4.37 -0.68
CA TYR A 17 -10.93 -4.23 -0.73
C TYR A 17 -11.40 -3.09 0.18
N ILE A 18 -12.64 -2.62 -0.05
CA ILE A 18 -13.28 -1.57 0.76
C ILE A 18 -13.30 -1.96 2.25
N SER A 19 -13.44 -3.25 2.56
CA SER A 19 -13.40 -3.79 3.91
C SER A 19 -12.05 -3.57 4.61
N ASP A 20 -10.95 -3.57 3.86
CA ASP A 20 -9.60 -3.38 4.40
C ASP A 20 -9.30 -1.91 4.74
N LEU A 21 -9.98 -0.94 4.09
CA LEU A 21 -9.70 0.50 4.22
C LEU A 21 -9.74 1.00 5.66
N ARG A 22 -10.63 0.47 6.51
CA ARG A 22 -10.70 0.83 7.94
C ARG A 22 -9.42 0.46 8.68
N LEU A 23 -8.86 -0.71 8.38
CA LEU A 23 -7.62 -1.18 8.98
C LEU A 23 -6.42 -0.41 8.42
N LEU A 24 -6.40 -0.15 7.11
CA LEU A 24 -5.34 0.66 6.48
C LEU A 24 -5.29 2.09 7.02
N LYS A 25 -6.44 2.72 7.27
CA LYS A 25 -6.55 4.01 7.97
C LYS A 25 -5.85 3.94 9.33
N GLN A 26 -6.13 2.91 10.13
CA GLN A 26 -5.51 2.76 11.45
C GLN A 26 -3.99 2.60 11.36
N ILE A 27 -3.47 1.86 10.37
CA ILE A 27 -2.03 1.68 10.17
C ILE A 27 -1.38 3.01 9.73
N PHE A 28 -2.00 3.75 8.80
CA PHE A 28 -1.50 5.04 8.34
C PHE A 28 -1.47 6.09 9.47
N MET A 29 -2.54 6.19 10.25
CA MET A 29 -2.65 7.16 11.35
C MET A 29 -1.60 6.91 12.44
N GLN A 30 -1.31 5.64 12.76
CA GLN A 30 -0.23 5.30 13.69
C GLN A 30 1.15 5.76 13.20
N LYS A 31 1.36 5.88 11.89
CA LYS A 31 2.64 6.30 11.32
C LYS A 31 2.77 7.82 11.16
N LYS A 32 1.66 8.52 10.93
CA LYS A 32 1.65 9.96 10.62
C LYS A 32 1.30 10.87 11.80
N ASP A 33 0.98 10.32 12.97
CA ASP A 33 0.52 11.07 14.16
C ASP A 33 -0.63 12.06 13.84
N SER A 34 -1.43 11.74 12.83
CA SER A 34 -2.50 12.62 12.33
C SER A 34 -3.87 12.05 12.66
N LYS A 35 -4.81 12.92 13.02
CA LYS A 35 -6.23 12.58 13.30
C LYS A 35 -7.10 12.49 12.05
N ILE A 36 -6.60 12.92 10.89
CA ILE A 36 -7.35 12.99 9.64
C ILE A 36 -6.52 12.39 8.51
N VAL A 37 -7.17 11.60 7.66
CA VAL A 37 -6.59 11.08 6.41
C VAL A 37 -6.56 12.21 5.39
N ASN A 38 -5.40 12.50 4.83
CA ASN A 38 -5.19 13.55 3.82
C ASN A 38 -4.68 12.93 2.50
N GLU A 39 -4.39 13.76 1.51
CA GLU A 39 -3.93 13.32 0.17
C GLU A 39 -2.65 12.47 0.19
N ASP A 40 -1.86 12.56 1.26
CA ASP A 40 -0.66 11.71 1.48
C ASP A 40 -1.02 10.24 1.74
N PHE A 41 -2.28 9.94 2.09
CA PHE A 41 -2.76 8.56 2.18
C PHE A 41 -2.71 7.84 0.83
N GLY A 42 -2.87 8.59 -0.27
CA GLY A 42 -2.92 8.03 -1.61
C GLY A 42 -4.12 7.10 -1.84
N LEU A 43 -3.99 6.28 -2.88
CA LEU A 43 -4.96 5.24 -3.23
C LEU A 43 -4.36 3.86 -2.92
N PRO A 44 -4.77 3.19 -1.82
CA PRO A 44 -4.29 1.85 -1.51
C PRO A 44 -4.76 0.85 -2.56
N PHE A 45 -3.86 -0.01 -3.02
CA PHE A 45 -4.16 -0.98 -4.09
C PHE A 45 -3.66 -2.39 -3.79
N LEU A 46 -2.58 -2.54 -3.01
CA LEU A 46 -2.06 -3.83 -2.59
C LEU A 46 -1.80 -3.88 -1.10
N LEU A 47 -1.93 -5.07 -0.52
CA LEU A 47 -1.63 -5.34 0.87
C LEU A 47 -0.79 -6.61 1.01
N ALA A 48 -0.03 -6.66 2.09
CA ALA A 48 0.82 -7.78 2.47
C ALA A 48 0.34 -8.33 3.81
N LYS A 49 -0.01 -9.63 3.83
CA LYS A 49 -0.55 -10.33 4.99
C LYS A 49 0.43 -11.37 5.51
N LYS A 50 0.54 -11.47 6.82
CA LYS A 50 1.31 -12.50 7.52
C LYS A 50 0.44 -13.08 8.63
N LYS A 51 0.15 -14.38 8.57
CA LYS A 51 -0.77 -15.06 9.51
C LYS A 51 -2.11 -14.32 9.67
N ASP A 52 -2.71 -13.92 8.54
CA ASP A 52 -3.97 -13.16 8.44
C ASP A 52 -3.92 -11.67 8.84
N LEU A 53 -2.82 -11.21 9.44
CA LEU A 53 -2.64 -9.81 9.80
C LEU A 53 -2.04 -9.02 8.64
N ILE A 54 -2.62 -7.86 8.32
CA ILE A 54 -2.03 -6.91 7.38
C ILE A 54 -0.78 -6.31 8.02
N ILE A 55 0.39 -6.60 7.45
CA ILE A 55 1.68 -6.10 7.94
C ILE A 55 2.28 -5.01 7.05
N ALA A 56 1.80 -4.85 5.82
CA ALA A 56 2.14 -3.73 4.96
C ALA A 56 1.04 -3.47 3.92
N PHE A 57 1.05 -2.27 3.34
CA PHE A 57 0.23 -1.95 2.17
C PHE A 57 0.92 -0.92 1.27
N ALA A 58 0.54 -0.92 -0.01
CA ALA A 58 1.03 -0.02 -1.03
C ALA A 58 -0.08 0.94 -1.48
N CYS A 59 0.28 2.21 -1.63
CA CYS A 59 -0.60 3.27 -2.11
C CYS A 59 0.00 3.96 -3.33
N LEU A 60 -0.85 4.24 -4.32
CA LEU A 60 -0.51 5.17 -5.39
C LEU A 60 -0.56 6.59 -4.84
N VAL A 61 0.47 7.38 -5.13
CA VAL A 61 0.61 8.77 -4.69
C VAL A 61 0.95 9.66 -5.87
N ILE A 62 0.65 10.95 -5.72
CA ILE A 62 1.06 11.98 -6.67
C ILE A 62 2.27 12.71 -6.09
N CYS A 63 3.39 12.60 -6.78
CA CYS A 63 4.62 13.32 -6.44
C CYS A 63 4.48 14.82 -6.76
N PRO A 64 5.30 15.70 -6.14
CA PRO A 64 5.27 17.15 -6.38
C PRO A 64 5.45 17.55 -7.85
N ASP A 65 6.13 16.73 -8.65
CA ASP A 65 6.34 16.89 -10.10
C ASP A 65 5.12 16.43 -10.94
N ASN A 66 3.95 16.22 -10.31
CA ASN A 66 2.73 15.72 -10.92
C ASN A 66 2.87 14.33 -11.59
N LYS A 67 3.83 13.54 -11.11
CA LYS A 67 4.05 12.15 -11.53
C LYS A 67 3.37 11.19 -10.56
N ILE A 68 2.88 10.08 -11.10
CA ILE A 68 2.34 8.98 -10.30
C ILE A 68 3.51 8.11 -9.84
N ASP A 69 3.53 7.82 -8.55
CA ASP A 69 4.47 6.90 -7.92
C ASP A 69 3.72 6.04 -6.89
N PHE A 70 4.44 5.22 -6.13
CA PHE A 70 3.83 4.43 -5.07
C PHE A 70 4.65 4.50 -3.78
N MET A 71 3.94 4.54 -2.66
CA MET A 71 4.54 4.44 -1.33
C MET A 71 4.12 3.14 -0.65
N ILE A 72 5.07 2.53 0.06
CA ILE A 72 4.83 1.34 0.87
C ILE A 72 4.83 1.73 2.35
N TYR A 73 3.75 1.37 3.03
CA TYR A 73 3.57 1.56 4.45
C TYR A 73 3.67 0.21 5.16
N GLY A 74 4.85 -0.10 5.67
CA GLY A 74 5.09 -1.26 6.54
C GLY A 74 4.77 -0.98 8.01
N SER A 75 4.33 -2.02 8.71
CA SER A 75 4.30 -2.11 10.16
C SER A 75 5.67 -2.49 10.72
N LYS A 76 5.83 -2.49 12.05
CA LYS A 76 7.09 -2.86 12.72
C LYS A 76 7.44 -4.35 12.56
N ASP A 77 6.47 -5.17 12.19
CA ASP A 77 6.60 -6.61 12.00
C ASP A 77 7.12 -7.00 10.60
N LEU A 78 7.28 -6.02 9.71
CA LEU A 78 7.86 -6.19 8.38
C LEU A 78 9.39 -6.06 8.46
N ASN A 79 10.12 -7.11 8.10
CA ASN A 79 11.58 -7.05 8.02
C ASN A 79 12.07 -6.53 6.64
N ALA A 80 13.38 -6.26 6.51
CA ALA A 80 13.95 -5.66 5.31
C ALA A 80 13.79 -6.54 4.06
N GLU A 81 14.03 -7.86 4.17
CA GLU A 81 13.86 -8.82 3.07
C GLU A 81 12.40 -8.88 2.62
N GLU A 82 11.48 -8.94 3.58
CA GLU A 82 10.02 -8.90 3.32
C GLU A 82 9.58 -7.61 2.65
N GLN A 83 10.18 -6.48 3.02
CA GLN A 83 9.88 -5.18 2.42
C GLN A 83 10.38 -5.10 0.97
N GLU A 84 11.56 -5.64 0.68
CA GLU A 84 12.11 -5.70 -0.68
C GLU A 84 11.29 -6.65 -1.57
N ASP A 85 10.89 -7.81 -1.06
CA ASP A 85 10.02 -8.76 -1.77
C ASP A 85 8.66 -8.13 -2.10
N PHE A 86 8.02 -7.48 -1.12
CA PHE A 86 6.75 -6.80 -1.36
C PHE A 86 6.90 -5.64 -2.35
N ARG A 87 8.01 -4.89 -2.29
CA ARG A 87 8.28 -3.83 -3.25
C ARG A 87 8.42 -4.36 -4.67
N ALA A 88 9.15 -5.45 -4.88
CA ALA A 88 9.29 -6.08 -6.18
C ALA A 88 7.93 -6.54 -6.74
N TYR A 89 7.09 -7.12 -5.88
CA TYR A 89 5.72 -7.51 -6.24
C TYR A 89 4.87 -6.29 -6.66
N VAL A 90 4.93 -5.20 -5.89
CA VAL A 90 4.22 -3.94 -6.20
C VAL A 90 4.67 -3.34 -7.54
N GLU A 91 5.98 -3.32 -7.80
CA GLU A 91 6.53 -2.82 -9.07
C GLU A 91 6.06 -3.65 -10.26
N GLU A 92 6.07 -4.98 -10.13
CA GLU A 92 5.56 -5.86 -11.18
C GLU A 92 4.07 -5.66 -11.42
N HIS A 93 3.29 -5.52 -10.34
CA HIS A 93 1.86 -5.25 -10.45
C HIS A 93 1.57 -3.91 -11.12
N CYS A 94 2.28 -2.84 -10.76
CA CYS A 94 2.17 -1.53 -11.43
C CYS A 94 2.43 -1.64 -12.93
N LYS A 95 3.47 -2.38 -13.35
CA LYS A 95 3.81 -2.56 -14.76
C LYS A 95 2.76 -3.35 -15.54
N LYS A 96 2.05 -4.26 -14.89
CA LYS A 96 0.99 -5.08 -15.51
C LYS A 96 -0.38 -4.39 -15.50
N ASN A 97 -0.60 -3.42 -14.62
CA ASN A 97 -1.90 -2.78 -14.48
C ASN A 97 -2.12 -1.70 -15.55
N SER A 98 -3.29 -1.71 -16.18
CA SER A 98 -3.69 -0.76 -17.23
C SER A 98 -4.81 0.18 -16.79
N SER A 99 -5.06 0.30 -15.48
CA SER A 99 -6.05 1.25 -14.96
C SER A 99 -5.55 2.69 -15.06
N ALA A 100 -6.44 3.63 -15.40
CA ALA A 100 -6.13 5.06 -15.55
C ALA A 100 -5.45 5.67 -14.32
N ASN A 101 -5.72 5.14 -13.13
CA ASN A 101 -5.09 5.59 -11.89
C ASN A 101 -3.56 5.37 -11.84
N TYR A 102 -2.98 4.58 -12.75
CA TYR A 102 -1.54 4.30 -12.81
C TYR A 102 -0.79 5.19 -13.80
N TYR A 103 -1.48 5.92 -14.70
CA TYR A 103 -0.83 6.76 -15.71
C TYR A 103 -1.46 8.14 -15.91
N ASP A 104 -2.66 8.39 -15.36
CA ASP A 104 -3.34 9.69 -15.41
C ASP A 104 -3.42 10.34 -14.02
N PRO A 105 -2.61 11.40 -13.76
CA PRO A 105 -2.51 11.99 -12.42
C PRO A 105 -3.79 12.72 -12.00
N GLU A 106 -4.58 13.23 -12.95
CA GLU A 106 -5.84 13.92 -12.64
C GLU A 106 -6.92 12.93 -12.20
N GLN A 107 -7.01 11.77 -12.87
CA GLN A 107 -7.86 10.65 -12.46
C GLN A 107 -7.46 10.11 -11.09
N LEU A 108 -6.15 9.94 -10.84
CA LEU A 108 -5.66 9.50 -9.54
C LEU A 108 -6.05 10.52 -8.45
N LYS A 109 -5.85 11.82 -8.69
CA LYS A 109 -6.19 12.88 -7.73
C LYS A 109 -7.68 12.89 -7.40
N SER A 110 -8.53 12.77 -8.41
CA SER A 110 -9.98 12.68 -8.26
C SER A 110 -10.39 11.46 -7.44
N THR A 111 -9.77 10.31 -7.71
CA THR A 111 -10.02 9.06 -6.99
C THR A 111 -9.59 9.15 -5.53
N ILE A 112 -8.39 9.68 -5.25
CA ILE A 112 -7.88 9.92 -3.89
C ILE A 112 -8.84 10.85 -3.13
N SER A 113 -9.27 11.95 -3.76
CA SER A 113 -10.18 12.91 -3.14
C SER A 113 -11.52 12.28 -2.75
N ARG A 114 -12.09 11.43 -3.63
CA ARG A 114 -13.32 10.68 -3.36
C ARG A 114 -13.13 9.68 -2.22
N LEU A 115 -12.01 8.95 -2.22
CA LEU A 115 -11.67 8.00 -1.18
C LEU A 115 -11.56 8.67 0.19
N ILE A 116 -10.82 9.78 0.27
CA ILE A 116 -10.63 10.54 1.51
C ILE A 116 -11.97 11.04 2.03
N ASN A 117 -12.82 11.59 1.17
CA ASN A 117 -14.14 12.06 1.57
C ASN A 117 -15.01 10.91 2.12
N TRP A 118 -14.91 9.71 1.53
CA TRP A 118 -15.60 8.53 2.03
C TRP A 118 -15.05 8.01 3.37
N ILE A 119 -13.73 8.09 3.59
CA ILE A 119 -13.06 7.63 4.82
C ILE A 119 -13.26 8.60 5.99
N ASN A 120 -13.39 9.90 5.70
CA ASN A 120 -13.55 10.96 6.69
C ASN A 120 -15.01 11.35 6.95
N GLY A 121 -15.92 11.09 6.01
CA GLY A 121 -17.36 11.28 6.17
C GLY A 121 -17.99 10.26 7.11
#